data_AF-A0A316QN61-F1
#
_entry.id   AF-A0A316QN61-F1
#
_cell.length_a   1.000
_cell.length_b   1.000
_cell.length_c   1.000
_cell.angle_alpha   90.00
_cell.angle_beta   90.00
_cell.angle_gamma   90.00
#
_symmetry.space_group_name_H-M   'P 1'
#
loop_
_entity.id
_entity.type
_entity.pdbx_description
1 polymer ?
#
loop_
_entity_poly.entity_id
_entity_poly.type
_entity_poly.pdbx_seq_one_letter_code
_entity_poly.pdbx_strand_id
1 'polypeptide(L)'
;MGNDERKKSLRLMACLCITAIAGAVSICIDGAFELLILYVICMGISIPTLYFNYSLCKSENRWHSIKYERYACDGEPSEFRLNMGKFGEWTAFIVGLIVAIIAAVAG
;
A
#
# COMPACT_ATOMS: atom_id res chain seq x y z
N MET A 1 8.52 3.51 -27.10
CA MET A 1 9.12 3.27 -25.77
C MET A 1 8.00 3.03 -24.77
N GLY A 2 7.45 1.83 -24.71
CA GLY A 2 6.20 1.56 -23.95
C GLY A 2 6.11 0.14 -23.43
N ASN A 3 7.24 -0.43 -23.01
CA ASN A 3 7.30 -1.83 -22.53
C ASN A 3 7.60 -1.95 -21.02
N ASP A 4 7.78 -0.81 -20.34
CA ASP A 4 8.09 -0.71 -18.90
C ASP A 4 6.96 -0.01 -18.12
N GLU A 5 5.71 -0.30 -18.46
CA GLU A 5 4.65 -0.32 -17.44
C GLU A 5 4.90 -1.48 -16.47
N ARG A 6 6.03 -1.41 -15.75
CA ARG A 6 6.12 -1.68 -14.31
C ARG A 6 5.13 -2.74 -13.82
N LYS A 7 5.36 -4.00 -14.23
CA LYS A 7 4.44 -5.15 -14.08
C LYS A 7 3.66 -5.08 -12.76
N LYS A 8 2.41 -4.64 -12.83
CA LYS A 8 1.41 -4.88 -11.79
C LYS A 8 1.26 -6.39 -11.69
N SER A 9 1.97 -7.00 -10.76
CA SER A 9 1.89 -8.44 -10.56
C SER A 9 0.54 -8.75 -9.93
N LEU A 10 -0.46 -9.05 -10.77
CA LEU A 10 -1.79 -9.48 -10.31
C LEU A 10 -1.69 -10.66 -9.34
N ARG A 11 -0.70 -11.52 -9.51
CA ARG A 11 -0.39 -12.62 -8.59
C ARG A 11 0.01 -12.10 -7.21
N LEU A 12 0.93 -11.15 -7.14
CA LEU A 12 1.32 -10.53 -5.87
C LEU A 12 0.13 -9.85 -5.20
N MET A 13 -0.68 -9.10 -5.97
CA MET A 13 -1.88 -8.46 -5.44
C MET A 13 -2.89 -9.45 -4.89
N ALA A 14 -3.13 -10.56 -5.60
CA ALA A 14 -3.98 -11.63 -5.12
C ALA A 14 -3.42 -12.22 -3.81
N CYS A 15 -2.11 -12.46 -3.71
CA CYS A 15 -1.48 -12.90 -2.48
C CYS A 15 -1.71 -11.90 -1.33
N LEU A 16 -1.47 -10.61 -1.55
CA LEU A 16 -1.66 -9.57 -0.53
C LEU A 16 -3.12 -9.51 -0.04
N CYS A 17 -4.08 -9.59 -0.96
CA CYS A 17 -5.51 -9.62 -0.60
C CYS A 17 -5.88 -10.88 0.18
N ILE A 18 -5.40 -12.06 -0.25
CA ILE A 18 -5.65 -13.33 0.46
C ILE A 18 -5.06 -13.27 1.88
N THR A 19 -3.83 -12.79 2.02
CA THR A 19 -3.19 -12.59 3.33
C THR A 19 -3.99 -11.60 4.20
N ALA A 20 -4.45 -10.49 3.61
CA ALA A 20 -5.25 -9.51 4.33
C ALA A 20 -6.57 -10.10 4.85
N ILE A 21 -7.26 -10.89 4.03
CA ILE A 21 -8.49 -11.58 4.42
C ILE A 21 -8.21 -12.61 5.52
N ALA A 22 -7.15 -13.42 5.37
CA ALA A 22 -6.78 -14.42 6.36
C ALA A 22 -6.51 -13.80 7.75
N GLY A 23 -5.76 -12.69 7.79
CA GLY A 23 -5.51 -11.98 9.05
C GLY A 23 -6.78 -11.37 9.66
N ALA A 24 -7.66 -10.78 8.84
CA ALA A 24 -8.95 -10.26 9.32
C ALA A 24 -9.83 -11.38 9.90
N VAL A 25 -9.88 -12.54 9.24
CA VAL A 25 -10.63 -13.71 9.73
C VAL A 25 -10.06 -14.20 11.07
N SER A 26 -8.74 -14.26 11.22
CA SER A 26 -8.11 -14.62 12.50
C SER A 26 -8.57 -13.68 13.61
N ILE A 27 -8.43 -12.37 13.41
CA ILE A 27 -8.85 -11.36 14.39
C ILE A 27 -10.33 -11.52 14.78
N CYS A 28 -11.20 -11.83 13.82
CA CYS A 28 -12.62 -12.06 14.07
C CYS A 28 -12.89 -13.33 14.88
N ILE A 29 -12.14 -14.42 14.63
CA ILE A 29 -12.27 -15.68 15.39
C ILE A 29 -11.85 -15.47 16.85
N ASP A 30 -10.77 -14.70 17.06
CA ASP A 30 -10.20 -14.43 18.38
C ASP A 30 -10.95 -13.32 19.14
N GLY A 31 -11.97 -12.71 18.51
CA GLY A 31 -12.84 -11.70 19.13
C GLY A 31 -12.17 -10.34 19.40
N ALA A 32 -10.95 -10.11 18.90
CA ALA A 32 -10.15 -8.91 19.13
C ALA A 32 -10.56 -7.73 18.21
N PHE A 33 -11.84 -7.35 18.22
CA PHE A 33 -12.42 -6.36 17.28
C PHE A 33 -11.80 -4.96 17.37
N GLU A 34 -11.22 -4.58 18.50
CA GLU A 34 -10.51 -3.29 18.65
C GLU A 34 -9.30 -3.21 17.69
N LEU A 35 -8.58 -4.32 17.53
CA LEU A 35 -7.42 -4.44 16.64
C LEU A 35 -7.84 -4.54 15.17
N LEU A 36 -9.06 -5.00 14.89
CA LEU A 36 -9.59 -5.14 13.53
C LEU A 36 -9.65 -3.78 12.81
N ILE A 37 -10.02 -2.70 13.52
CA ILE A 37 -10.10 -1.36 12.92
C ILE A 37 -8.72 -0.90 12.45
N LEU A 38 -7.72 -1.00 13.33
CA LEU A 38 -6.34 -0.65 13.00
C LEU A 38 -5.81 -1.50 11.85
N TYR A 39 -6.09 -2.81 11.88
CA TYR A 39 -5.73 -3.75 10.84
C TYR A 39 -6.30 -3.37 9.47
N VAL A 40 -7.61 -3.08 9.42
CA VAL A 40 -8.31 -2.69 8.18
C VAL A 40 -7.75 -1.39 7.62
N ILE A 41 -7.41 -0.41 8.46
CA ILE A 41 -6.77 0.82 8.01
C ILE A 41 -5.40 0.53 7.40
N CYS A 42 -4.54 -0.24 8.08
CA CYS A 42 -3.22 -0.61 7.58
C CYS A 42 -3.29 -1.35 6.24
N MET A 43 -4.14 -2.37 6.14
CA MET A 43 -4.30 -3.18 4.91
C MET A 43 -5.01 -2.40 3.80
N GLY A 44 -6.05 -1.66 4.16
CA GLY A 44 -6.88 -0.89 3.23
C GLY A 44 -6.14 0.28 2.60
N ILE A 45 -5.12 0.83 3.26
CA ILE A 45 -4.23 1.83 2.67
C ILE A 45 -3.12 1.14 1.87
N SER A 46 -2.37 0.23 2.50
CA SER A 46 -1.14 -0.34 1.89
C SER A 46 -1.38 -1.13 0.59
N ILE A 47 -2.49 -1.86 0.47
CA ILE A 47 -2.73 -2.71 -0.70
C ILE A 47 -3.04 -1.87 -1.95
N PRO A 48 -4.01 -0.92 -1.94
CA PRO A 48 -4.25 -0.03 -3.06
C PRO A 48 -3.04 0.83 -3.42
N THR A 49 -2.32 1.36 -2.43
CA THR A 49 -1.15 2.23 -2.66
C THR A 49 0.02 1.44 -3.24
N LEU A 50 0.27 0.19 -2.83
CA LEU A 50 1.25 -0.69 -3.47
C LEU A 50 0.90 -0.96 -4.95
N TYR A 51 -0.38 -1.19 -5.25
CA TYR A 51 -0.84 -1.45 -6.62
C TYR A 51 -0.75 -0.22 -7.52
N PHE A 52 -1.18 0.93 -7.00
CA PHE A 52 -1.24 2.19 -7.73
C PHE A 52 -0.02 3.09 -7.49
N ASN A 53 1.05 2.60 -6.85
CA ASN A 53 2.20 3.41 -6.41
C ASN A 53 2.75 4.34 -7.51
N TYR A 54 2.90 3.82 -8.74
CA TYR A 54 3.33 4.65 -9.86
C TYR A 54 2.35 5.77 -10.20
N SER A 55 1.06 5.44 -10.30
CA SER A 55 0.01 6.39 -10.64
C SER A 55 -0.12 7.46 -9.56
N LEU A 56 -0.03 7.08 -8.28
CA LEU A 56 -0.08 8.00 -7.15
C LEU A 56 1.14 8.91 -7.15
N CYS A 57 2.35 8.35 -7.29
CA CYS A 57 3.56 9.15 -7.40
C CYS A 57 3.46 10.13 -8.58
N LYS A 58 3.12 9.66 -9.78
CA LYS A 58 3.00 10.52 -10.97
C LYS A 58 1.96 11.63 -10.78
N SER A 59 0.80 11.30 -10.21
CA SER A 59 -0.24 12.28 -9.89
C SER A 59 0.29 13.35 -8.92
N GLU A 60 1.05 12.94 -7.91
CA GLU A 60 1.63 13.84 -6.92
C GLU A 60 2.70 14.76 -7.52
N ASN A 61 3.66 14.31 -8.36
CA ASN A 61 4.57 15.31 -8.98
C ASN A 61 3.87 16.16 -10.02
N ARG A 62 2.83 15.67 -10.70
CA ARG A 62 2.05 16.54 -11.58
C ARG A 62 1.37 17.65 -10.79
N TRP A 63 0.75 17.32 -9.65
CA TRP A 63 0.17 18.32 -8.75
C TRP A 63 1.24 19.30 -8.26
N HIS A 64 2.38 18.79 -7.80
CA HIS A 64 3.48 19.61 -7.31
C HIS A 64 4.01 20.57 -8.39
N SER A 65 4.21 20.08 -9.60
CA SER A 65 4.67 20.88 -10.73
C SER A 65 3.67 22.00 -11.06
N ILE A 66 2.37 21.70 -11.14
CA ILE A 66 1.33 22.71 -11.40
C ILE A 66 1.32 23.80 -10.31
N LYS A 67 1.57 23.43 -9.06
CA LYS A 67 1.47 24.37 -7.93
C LYS A 67 2.72 25.24 -7.74
N TYR A 68 3.91 24.71 -8.06
CA TYR A 68 5.18 25.32 -7.66
C TYR A 68 6.15 25.62 -8.81
N GLU A 69 5.93 25.08 -10.01
CA GLU A 69 6.84 25.28 -11.14
C GLU A 69 6.27 26.27 -12.16
N ARG A 70 7.15 27.08 -12.76
CA ARG A 70 6.77 28.08 -13.79
C ARG A 70 6.30 27.44 -15.09
N TYR A 71 6.75 26.21 -15.36
CA TYR A 71 6.41 25.42 -16.54
C TYR A 71 5.97 24.04 -16.08
N ALA A 72 4.82 23.57 -16.56
CA ALA A 72 4.30 22.26 -16.20
C ALA A 72 5.19 21.14 -16.78
N CYS A 73 5.69 20.28 -15.89
CA CYS A 73 6.40 19.07 -16.22
C CYS A 73 5.41 17.90 -16.43
N ASP A 74 5.83 16.85 -17.12
CA ASP A 74 5.04 15.63 -17.38
C ASP A 74 4.72 14.82 -16.10
N GLY A 75 5.40 15.14 -15.00
CA GLY A 75 5.20 14.56 -13.68
C GLY A 75 5.83 13.17 -13.53
N GLU A 76 6.81 12.80 -14.38
CA GLU A 76 7.45 11.50 -14.30
C GLU A 76 8.17 11.30 -12.94
N PRO A 77 7.82 10.26 -12.16
CA PRO A 77 8.40 10.04 -10.84
C PRO A 77 9.80 9.41 -10.94
N SER A 78 10.75 9.95 -10.16
CA SER A 78 12.09 9.40 -10.05
C SER A 78 12.09 8.00 -9.39
N GLU A 79 13.07 7.16 -9.74
CA GLU A 79 13.21 5.82 -9.14
C GLU A 79 13.28 5.86 -7.62
N PHE A 80 14.01 6.84 -7.07
CA PHE A 80 14.10 7.05 -5.63
C PHE A 80 12.72 7.22 -4.99
N ARG A 81 11.85 8.05 -5.58
CA ARG A 81 10.54 8.33 -5.02
C ARG A 81 9.62 7.12 -5.06
N LEU A 82 9.73 6.32 -6.11
CA LEU A 82 8.93 5.12 -6.30
C LEU A 82 9.33 4.02 -5.33
N ASN A 83 10.63 3.91 -5.04
CA ASN A 83 11.15 3.00 -4.05
C ASN A 83 10.77 3.44 -2.63
N MET A 84 10.86 4.75 -2.34
CA MET A 84 10.43 5.31 -1.05
C MET A 84 8.93 5.09 -0.80
N GLY A 85 8.09 5.33 -1.82
CA GLY A 85 6.65 5.04 -1.76
C GLY A 85 6.39 3.57 -1.44
N LYS A 86 6.99 2.64 -2.18
CA LYS A 86 6.86 1.20 -1.89
C LYS A 86 7.31 0.85 -0.47
N PHE A 87 8.43 1.41 -0.01
CA PHE A 87 8.97 1.11 1.31
C PHE A 87 7.98 1.53 2.42
N GLY A 88 7.39 2.72 2.30
CA GLY A 88 6.36 3.19 3.22
C GLY A 88 5.14 2.26 3.25
N GLU A 89 4.63 1.88 2.08
CA GLU A 89 3.44 1.04 2.01
C GLU A 89 3.69 -0.41 2.47
N TRP A 90 4.87 -0.97 2.17
CA TRP A 90 5.29 -2.26 2.73
C TRP A 90 5.41 -2.21 4.26
N THR A 91 5.89 -1.09 4.80
CA THR A 91 5.96 -0.89 6.26
C THR A 91 4.56 -0.92 6.87
N ALA A 92 3.59 -0.20 6.27
CA ALA A 92 2.20 -0.22 6.72
C ALA A 92 1.56 -1.62 6.62
N PHE A 93 1.85 -2.36 5.55
CA PHE A 93 1.38 -3.74 5.40
C PHE A 93 1.94 -4.66 6.50
N ILE A 94 3.25 -4.57 6.79
CA ILE A 94 3.92 -5.35 7.84
C ILE A 94 3.35 -5.01 9.22
N VAL A 95 3.09 -3.73 9.51
CA VAL A 95 2.44 -3.32 10.76
C VAL A 95 1.05 -3.97 10.88
N GLY A 96 0.26 -4.00 9.80
CA GLY A 96 -1.01 -4.72 9.76
C GLY A 96 -0.84 -6.20 10.10
N LEU A 97 0.16 -6.89 9.53
CA LEU A 97 0.43 -8.29 9.86
C LEU A 97 0.79 -8.48 11.34
N ILE A 98 1.61 -7.60 11.91
CA ILE A 98 1.97 -7.64 13.33
C ILE A 98 0.71 -7.50 14.20
N VAL A 99 -0.21 -6.59 13.85
CA VAL A 99 -1.48 -6.43 14.56
C VAL A 99 -2.30 -7.72 14.53
N ALA A 100 -2.40 -8.40 13.39
CA ALA A 100 -3.10 -9.68 13.29
C ALA A 100 -2.44 -10.77 14.15
N ILE A 101 -1.10 -10.82 14.18
CA ILE A 101 -0.36 -11.77 15.01
C ILE A 101 -0.59 -11.49 16.50
N ILE A 102 -0.55 -10.21 16.91
CA ILE A 102 -0.81 -9.82 18.29
C ILE A 102 -2.23 -10.23 18.70
N ALA A 103 -3.23 -9.97 17.85
CA ALA A 103 -4.60 -10.38 18.10
C ALA A 103 -4.71 -11.89 18.30
N ALA A 104 -4.03 -12.69 17.46
CA ALA A 104 -4.07 -14.15 17.53
C ALA A 104 -3.33 -14.75 18.74
N VAL A 105 -2.41 -14.01 19.36
CA VAL A 105 -1.67 -14.46 20.55
C VAL A 105 -2.31 -13.93 21.85
N ALA A 106 -3.06 -12.84 21.76
CA ALA A 106 -3.68 -12.19 22.91
C ALA A 106 -5.14 -12.62 23.18
N GLY A 107 -5.84 -13.14 22.17
CA GLY A 107 -7.16 -13.77 22.30
C GLY A 107 -7.06 -15.22 22.77
#